data_AF-A0A957PM67-F1
#
_entry.id   AF-A0A957PM67-F1
#
_cell.length_a   1.000
_cell.length_b   1.000
_cell.length_c   1.000
_cell.angle_alpha   90.00
_cell.angle_beta   90.00
_cell.angle_gamma   90.00
#
_symmetry.space_group_name_H-M   'P 1'
#
loop_
_entity.id
_entity.type
_entity.pdbx_description
1 polymer ?
#
loop_
_entity_poly.entity_id
_entity_poly.type
_entity_poly.pdbx_seq_one_letter_code
_entity_poly.pdbx_strand_id
1 'polypeptide(L)'
;MAKTNRSVGQRFQNASSFLDHLKLALEFHNKPGLLAEFSPLATPYFLSGAINKHGADEPVAWGSVLCAEIARTVELLWDEAPAQSIDELMQLVEDASPAAGRDNRYAFLVLELNYFQRIVRPRPRNQATIYSDILHISRATHDRHLREAVERLGNLFLQRLRPTVRLETPALRTALIGRKKARYALHHAL
;
A
#
# COMPACT_ATOMS: atom_id res chain seq x y z
N MET A 1 7.02 -24.13 -6.52
CA MET A 1 6.27 -22.96 -6.04
C MET A 1 5.96 -23.00 -4.52
N ALA A 2 5.61 -24.15 -3.93
CA ALA A 2 5.25 -24.24 -2.49
C ALA A 2 6.35 -23.80 -1.48
N LYS A 3 7.64 -24.04 -1.75
CA LYS A 3 8.73 -23.64 -0.84
C LYS A 3 8.84 -22.11 -0.69
N THR A 4 8.62 -21.38 -1.77
CA THR A 4 8.71 -19.90 -1.80
C THR A 4 7.56 -19.26 -1.04
N ASN A 5 6.34 -19.80 -1.15
CA ASN A 5 5.18 -19.26 -0.41
C ASN A 5 5.33 -19.52 1.10
N ARG A 6 5.86 -20.69 1.49
CA ARG A 6 6.14 -21.00 2.90
C ARG A 6 7.12 -20.00 3.53
N SER A 7 8.19 -19.63 2.81
CA SER A 7 9.13 -18.62 3.31
C SER A 7 8.52 -17.22 3.40
N VAL A 8 7.60 -16.87 2.49
CA VAL A 8 6.90 -15.57 2.53
C VAL A 8 5.95 -15.52 3.73
N GLY A 9 5.12 -16.54 3.91
CA GLY A 9 4.22 -16.63 5.06
C GLY A 9 4.94 -16.53 6.40
N GLN A 10 6.09 -17.22 6.55
CA GLN A 10 6.90 -17.13 7.77
C GLN A 10 7.45 -15.72 8.02
N ARG A 11 7.82 -14.97 6.96
CA ARG A 11 8.26 -13.57 7.12
C ARG A 11 7.14 -12.67 7.61
N PHE A 12 5.91 -12.84 7.10
CA PHE A 12 4.74 -12.12 7.61
C PHE A 12 4.42 -12.52 9.05
N GLN A 13 4.54 -13.78 9.43
CA GLN A 13 4.32 -14.23 10.81
C GLN A 13 5.38 -13.69 11.79
N ASN A 14 6.62 -13.53 11.34
CA ASN A 14 7.70 -13.00 12.16
C ASN A 14 7.70 -11.48 12.27
N ALA A 15 6.93 -10.77 11.44
CA ALA A 15 6.78 -9.33 11.56
C ALA A 15 5.96 -9.00 12.82
N SER A 16 6.51 -8.16 13.68
CA SER A 16 5.95 -7.86 15.00
C SER A 16 5.25 -6.50 15.08
N SER A 17 5.36 -5.67 14.04
CA SER A 17 4.82 -4.32 14.02
C SER A 17 4.07 -4.01 12.73
N PHE A 18 3.19 -3.01 12.80
CA PHE A 18 2.51 -2.47 11.61
C PHE A 18 3.51 -2.06 10.52
N LEU A 19 4.60 -1.38 10.89
CA LEU A 19 5.61 -0.93 9.94
C LEU A 19 6.35 -2.10 9.30
N ASP A 20 6.59 -3.19 10.02
CA ASP A 20 7.20 -4.39 9.45
C ASP A 20 6.28 -5.06 8.43
N HIS A 21 4.98 -5.17 8.75
CA HIS A 21 3.99 -5.66 7.80
C HIS A 21 3.85 -4.74 6.58
N LEU A 22 3.94 -3.42 6.76
CA LEU A 22 3.91 -2.46 5.65
C LEU A 22 5.14 -2.61 4.74
N LYS A 23 6.35 -2.78 5.31
CA LYS A 23 7.57 -3.04 4.53
C LYS A 23 7.44 -4.31 3.70
N LEU A 24 6.92 -5.39 4.28
CA LEU A 24 6.67 -6.63 3.55
C LEU A 24 5.60 -6.43 2.47
N ALA A 25 4.56 -5.65 2.74
CA ALA A 25 3.54 -5.32 1.74
C ALA A 25 4.12 -4.54 0.55
N LEU A 26 5.06 -3.61 0.81
CA LEU A 26 5.79 -2.88 -0.23
C LEU A 26 6.71 -3.79 -1.03
N GLU A 27 7.45 -4.70 -0.38
CA GLU A 27 8.32 -5.66 -1.06
C GLU A 27 7.55 -6.61 -1.99
N PHE A 28 6.34 -7.00 -1.59
CA PHE A 28 5.47 -7.88 -2.37
C PHE A 28 4.34 -7.13 -3.09
N HIS A 29 4.49 -5.82 -3.31
CA HIS A 29 3.45 -4.98 -3.91
C HIS A 29 3.03 -5.42 -5.32
N ASN A 30 3.92 -6.06 -6.08
CA ASN A 30 3.63 -6.62 -7.40
C ASN A 30 3.05 -8.04 -7.37
N LYS A 31 2.78 -8.60 -6.18
CA LYS A 31 2.26 -9.96 -5.98
C LYS A 31 0.99 -9.91 -5.12
N PRO A 32 -0.13 -9.37 -5.64
CA PRO A 32 -1.36 -9.20 -4.87
C PRO A 32 -1.89 -10.52 -4.31
N GLY A 33 -1.71 -11.65 -5.00
CA GLY A 33 -2.11 -12.96 -4.48
C GLY A 33 -1.40 -13.34 -3.16
N LEU A 34 -0.09 -13.05 -3.03
CA LEU A 34 0.64 -13.32 -1.79
C LEU A 34 0.21 -12.37 -0.67
N LEU A 35 -0.12 -11.13 -1.02
CA LEU A 35 -0.63 -10.16 -0.05
C LEU A 35 -2.00 -10.57 0.48
N ALA A 36 -2.91 -11.00 -0.40
CA ALA A 36 -4.22 -11.52 0.00
C ALA A 36 -4.10 -12.73 0.93
N GLU A 37 -3.13 -13.62 0.68
CA GLU A 37 -2.94 -14.84 1.45
C GLU A 37 -2.27 -14.60 2.82
N PHE A 38 -1.23 -13.75 2.89
CA PHE A 38 -0.37 -13.68 4.08
C PHE A 38 -0.37 -12.34 4.80
N SER A 39 -0.78 -11.25 4.16
CA SER A 39 -0.67 -9.92 4.77
C SER A 39 -1.86 -9.64 5.69
N PRO A 40 -1.64 -9.34 6.99
CA PRO A 40 -2.74 -8.92 7.87
C PRO A 40 -3.31 -7.56 7.45
N LEU A 41 -2.56 -6.76 6.68
CA LEU A 41 -3.04 -5.51 6.10
C LEU A 41 -4.03 -5.72 4.95
N ALA A 42 -4.09 -6.93 4.37
CA ALA A 42 -5.05 -7.29 3.33
C ALA A 42 -6.35 -7.89 3.89
N THR A 43 -6.68 -7.60 5.16
CA THR A 43 -7.88 -8.12 5.82
C THR A 43 -9.00 -7.08 5.86
N PRO A 44 -10.27 -7.49 6.03
CA PRO A 44 -11.40 -6.56 6.15
C PRO A 44 -11.26 -5.63 7.34
N TYR A 45 -10.58 -6.05 8.41
CA TYR A 45 -10.31 -5.19 9.55
C TYR A 45 -9.57 -3.91 9.14
N PHE A 46 -8.51 -4.05 8.34
CA PHE A 46 -7.75 -2.89 7.84
C PHE A 46 -8.40 -2.22 6.62
N LEU A 47 -8.99 -3.01 5.71
CA LEU A 47 -9.41 -2.53 4.38
C LEU A 47 -10.92 -2.41 4.19
N SER A 48 -11.78 -2.63 5.20
CA SER A 48 -13.25 -2.63 5.04
C SER A 48 -13.78 -1.45 4.20
N GLY A 49 -13.33 -0.23 4.49
CA GLY A 49 -13.73 0.95 3.74
C GLY A 49 -13.28 0.93 2.28
N ALA A 50 -12.10 0.38 1.98
CA ALA A 50 -11.59 0.22 0.63
C ALA A 50 -12.29 -0.94 -0.09
N ILE A 51 -12.42 -2.11 0.54
CA ILE A 51 -13.13 -3.29 0.01
C ILE A 51 -14.53 -2.91 -0.46
N ASN A 52 -15.30 -2.19 0.37
CA ASN A 52 -16.64 -1.75 0.01
C ASN A 52 -16.66 -0.77 -1.17
N LYS A 53 -15.65 0.12 -1.28
CA LYS A 53 -15.53 1.06 -2.42
C LYS A 53 -15.18 0.36 -3.72
N HIS A 54 -14.40 -0.72 -3.65
CA HIS A 54 -13.97 -1.49 -4.80
C HIS A 54 -14.93 -2.65 -5.16
N GLY A 55 -15.92 -2.95 -4.31
CA GLY A 55 -16.83 -4.09 -4.50
C GLY A 55 -16.11 -5.45 -4.41
N ALA A 56 -15.03 -5.53 -3.63
CA ALA A 56 -14.14 -6.69 -3.56
C ALA A 56 -14.55 -7.66 -2.44
N ASP A 57 -15.72 -8.28 -2.57
CA ASP A 57 -16.30 -9.13 -1.52
C ASP A 57 -15.52 -10.45 -1.32
N GLU A 58 -14.70 -10.85 -2.29
CA GLU A 58 -13.91 -12.08 -2.24
C GLU A 58 -12.49 -11.87 -1.67
N PRO A 59 -12.02 -12.73 -0.73
CA PRO A 59 -10.70 -12.62 -0.13
C PRO A 59 -9.53 -12.53 -1.11
N VAL A 60 -9.64 -13.23 -2.25
CA VAL A 60 -8.60 -13.25 -3.29
C VAL A 60 -8.35 -11.86 -3.90
N ALA A 61 -9.34 -10.96 -3.86
CA ALA A 61 -9.24 -9.62 -4.40
C ALA A 61 -8.63 -8.61 -3.41
N TRP A 62 -8.55 -8.93 -2.12
CA TRP A 62 -8.13 -7.98 -1.08
C TRP A 62 -6.66 -7.55 -1.21
N GLY A 63 -5.79 -8.42 -1.72
CA GLY A 63 -4.41 -8.06 -2.01
C GLY A 63 -4.30 -6.98 -3.10
N SER A 64 -5.15 -7.05 -4.13
CA SER A 64 -5.23 -6.00 -5.17
C SER A 64 -5.76 -4.68 -4.60
N VAL A 65 -6.75 -4.75 -3.70
CA VAL A 65 -7.25 -3.58 -2.97
C VAL A 65 -6.14 -2.95 -2.12
N LEU A 66 -5.36 -3.77 -1.40
CA LEU A 66 -4.20 -3.29 -0.62
C LEU A 66 -3.20 -2.56 -1.53
N CYS A 67 -2.83 -3.15 -2.67
CA CYS A 67 -1.94 -2.52 -3.62
C CYS A 67 -2.49 -1.17 -4.11
N ALA A 68 -3.78 -1.11 -4.47
CA ALA A 68 -4.40 0.12 -4.91
C ALA A 68 -4.38 1.22 -3.83
N GLU A 69 -4.64 0.88 -2.57
CA GLU A 69 -4.57 1.87 -1.47
C GLU A 69 -3.14 2.31 -1.16
N ILE A 70 -2.15 1.41 -1.25
CA ILE A 70 -0.74 1.78 -1.14
C ILE A 70 -0.37 2.77 -2.26
N ALA A 71 -0.71 2.45 -3.51
CA ALA A 71 -0.41 3.30 -4.66
C ALA A 71 -1.01 4.71 -4.50
N ARG A 72 -2.29 4.79 -4.13
CA ARG A 72 -2.96 6.08 -3.85
C ARG A 72 -2.32 6.86 -2.71
N THR A 73 -1.84 6.17 -1.69
CA THR A 73 -1.18 6.83 -0.54
C THR A 73 0.20 7.36 -0.94
N VAL A 74 0.91 6.65 -1.81
CA VAL A 74 2.19 7.11 -2.37
C VAL A 74 1.99 8.33 -3.25
N GLU A 75 0.91 8.40 -4.04
CA GLU A 75 0.57 9.59 -4.83
C GLU A 75 0.40 10.85 -3.96
N LEU A 76 -0.14 10.71 -2.73
CA LEU A 76 -0.27 11.81 -1.78
C LEU A 76 1.08 12.34 -1.25
N LEU A 77 2.17 11.57 -1.37
CA LEU A 77 3.50 12.07 -1.02
C LEU A 77 4.05 13.04 -2.06
N TRP A 78 3.57 12.96 -3.30
CA TRP A 78 4.10 13.74 -4.42
C TRP A 78 3.31 15.03 -4.66
N ASP A 79 1.98 14.98 -4.59
CA ASP A 79 1.05 16.12 -4.70
C ASP A 79 1.12 16.92 -6.02
N GLU A 80 1.85 16.44 -7.04
CA GLU A 80 2.02 17.10 -8.34
C GLU A 80 1.90 16.13 -9.53
N ALA A 81 2.07 16.64 -10.75
CA ALA A 81 2.16 15.82 -11.94
C ALA A 81 3.35 14.83 -11.82
N PRO A 82 3.18 13.55 -12.19
CA PRO A 82 4.21 12.53 -11.99
C PRO A 82 5.43 12.82 -12.87
N ALA A 83 6.63 12.82 -12.25
CA ALA A 83 7.88 12.87 -12.99
C ALA A 83 7.98 11.70 -13.98
N GLN A 84 8.52 11.97 -15.17
CA GLN A 84 8.65 10.99 -16.25
C GLN A 84 10.03 10.34 -16.29
N SER A 85 11.02 10.95 -15.65
CA SER A 85 12.39 10.43 -15.56
C SER A 85 12.96 10.54 -14.14
N ILE A 86 14.02 9.78 -13.86
CA ILE A 86 14.72 9.86 -12.58
C ILE A 86 15.43 11.21 -12.42
N ASP A 87 15.97 11.77 -13.49
CA ASP A 87 16.66 13.06 -13.46
C ASP A 87 15.69 14.20 -13.13
N GLU A 88 14.50 14.17 -13.75
CA GLU A 88 13.40 15.10 -13.42
C GLU A 88 12.94 14.94 -11.97
N LEU A 89 12.81 13.70 -11.49
CA LEU A 89 12.43 13.41 -10.11
C LEU A 89 13.46 13.93 -9.10
N MET A 90 14.76 13.75 -9.39
CA MET A 90 15.85 14.27 -8.57
C MET A 90 15.86 15.80 -8.55
N GLN A 91 15.71 16.44 -9.72
CA GLN A 91 15.67 17.89 -9.83
C GLN A 91 14.51 18.49 -9.02
N LEU A 92 13.30 17.92 -9.15
CA LEU A 92 12.12 18.38 -8.43
C LEU A 92 12.23 18.20 -6.90
N VAL A 93 13.01 17.22 -6.45
CA VAL A 93 13.33 17.00 -5.03
C VAL A 93 14.39 17.98 -4.54
N GLU A 94 15.41 18.28 -5.36
CA GLU A 94 16.43 19.29 -5.05
C GLU A 94 15.83 20.70 -4.98
N ASP A 95 14.99 21.07 -5.96
CA ASP A 95 14.33 22.38 -6.04
C ASP A 95 13.37 22.61 -4.86
N ALA A 96 12.76 21.55 -4.34
CA ALA A 96 11.91 21.62 -3.15
C ALA A 96 12.71 21.85 -1.84
N SER A 97 14.04 21.69 -1.87
CA SER A 97 14.88 21.61 -0.68
C SER A 97 15.91 22.75 -0.49
N PRO A 98 15.49 24.00 -0.23
CA PRO A 98 16.34 24.95 0.51
C PRO A 98 15.86 25.30 1.93
N ALA A 99 14.56 25.16 2.25
CA ALA A 99 13.98 25.77 3.48
C ALA A 99 13.18 24.82 4.40
N ALA A 100 12.72 23.68 3.89
CA ALA A 100 11.98 22.68 4.67
C ALA A 100 12.73 21.35 4.55
N GLY A 101 13.29 20.85 5.66
CA GLY A 101 14.04 19.58 5.63
C GLY A 101 13.24 18.43 5.01
N ARG A 102 13.96 17.38 4.53
CA ARG A 102 13.47 16.11 3.94
C ARG A 102 11.94 15.95 3.97
N ASP A 103 11.31 16.41 2.90
CA ASP A 103 9.87 16.53 2.75
C ASP A 103 9.24 15.24 2.20
N ASN A 104 7.95 15.30 1.85
CA ASN A 104 7.22 14.16 1.30
C ASN A 104 7.74 13.75 -0.09
N ARG A 105 8.30 14.68 -0.87
CA ARG A 105 8.87 14.39 -2.21
C ARG A 105 10.13 13.55 -2.08
N TYR A 106 11.00 13.87 -1.12
CA TYR A 106 12.15 13.04 -0.82
C TYR A 106 11.72 11.63 -0.37
N ALA A 107 10.70 11.52 0.48
CA ALA A 107 10.16 10.22 0.87
C ALA A 107 9.59 9.42 -0.32
N PHE A 108 8.90 10.09 -1.25
CA PHE A 108 8.43 9.48 -2.50
C PHE A 108 9.59 8.93 -3.33
N LEU A 109 10.65 9.74 -3.57
CA LEU A 109 11.84 9.31 -4.31
C LEU A 109 12.48 8.06 -3.71
N VAL A 110 12.66 8.03 -2.39
CA VAL A 110 13.27 6.89 -1.69
C VAL A 110 12.41 5.63 -1.86
N LEU A 111 11.08 5.74 -1.77
CA LEU A 111 10.18 4.59 -1.97
C LEU A 111 10.15 4.13 -3.44
N GLU A 112 10.20 5.08 -4.38
CA GLU A 112 10.20 4.80 -5.82
C GLU A 112 11.46 4.01 -6.22
N LEU A 113 12.63 4.37 -5.68
CA LEU A 113 13.89 3.67 -5.92
C LEU A 113 13.90 2.24 -5.37
N ASN A 114 13.32 2.04 -4.18
CA ASN A 114 13.42 0.76 -3.45
C ASN A 114 12.31 -0.23 -3.79
N TYR A 115 11.07 0.22 -3.99
CA TYR A 115 9.91 -0.66 -4.07
C TYR A 115 9.17 -0.62 -5.40
N PHE A 116 8.88 0.58 -5.93
CA PHE A 116 7.96 0.71 -7.06
C PHE A 116 8.65 0.62 -8.41
N GLN A 117 9.78 1.32 -8.58
CA GLN A 117 10.59 1.31 -9.80
C GLN A 117 9.77 1.47 -11.09
N ARG A 118 8.77 2.37 -11.03
CA ARG A 118 7.89 2.75 -12.14
C ARG A 118 8.61 3.72 -13.05
N ILE A 119 9.23 4.74 -12.45
CA ILE A 119 9.93 5.84 -13.13
C ILE A 119 11.39 5.46 -13.46
N VAL A 120 12.06 4.76 -12.56
CA VAL A 120 13.51 4.49 -12.65
C VAL A 120 13.83 3.41 -13.68
N ARG A 121 14.46 3.80 -14.79
CA ARG A 121 14.89 2.91 -15.88
C ARG A 121 16.32 3.24 -16.30
N PRO A 122 17.24 2.25 -16.35
CA PRO A 122 17.06 0.85 -15.99
C PRO A 122 16.86 0.64 -14.49
N ARG A 123 16.25 -0.49 -14.10
CA ARG A 123 16.05 -0.82 -12.68
C ARG A 123 17.41 -0.98 -11.98
N PRO A 124 17.61 -0.40 -10.77
CA PRO A 124 18.83 -0.61 -10.00
C PRO A 124 19.08 -2.10 -9.77
N ARG A 125 20.32 -2.54 -10.01
CA ARG A 125 20.67 -3.97 -9.89
C ARG A 125 20.67 -4.44 -8.45
N ASN A 126 21.00 -3.55 -7.52
CA ASN A 126 21.07 -3.81 -6.08
C ASN A 126 20.92 -2.49 -5.30
N GLN A 127 20.88 -2.59 -3.97
CA GLN A 127 20.78 -1.41 -3.09
C GLN A 127 22.01 -0.51 -3.16
N ALA A 128 23.20 -1.05 -3.47
CA ALA A 128 24.42 -0.25 -3.59
C ALA A 128 24.35 0.76 -4.74
N THR A 129 23.73 0.38 -5.86
CA THR A 129 23.43 1.33 -6.94
C THR A 129 22.55 2.48 -6.45
N ILE A 130 21.60 2.21 -5.55
CA ILE A 130 20.70 3.26 -5.04
C ILE A 130 21.47 4.25 -4.16
N TYR A 131 22.18 3.76 -3.13
CA TYR A 131 22.83 4.68 -2.19
C TYR A 131 24.13 5.29 -2.71
N SER A 132 24.96 4.54 -3.45
CA SER A 132 26.27 5.05 -3.93
C SER A 132 26.16 5.81 -5.25
N ASP A 133 25.45 5.24 -6.22
CA ASP A 133 25.52 5.72 -7.61
C ASP A 133 24.42 6.75 -7.91
N ILE A 134 23.26 6.66 -7.27
CA ILE A 134 22.11 7.55 -7.50
C ILE A 134 22.04 8.65 -6.44
N LEU A 135 21.99 8.27 -5.15
CA LEU A 135 21.77 9.23 -4.07
C LEU A 135 23.08 9.81 -3.50
N HIS A 136 24.24 9.24 -3.84
CA HIS A 136 25.55 9.64 -3.34
C HIS A 136 25.64 9.78 -1.81
N ILE A 137 25.01 8.84 -1.09
CA ILE A 137 24.99 8.78 0.38
C ILE A 137 25.56 7.46 0.90
N SER A 138 25.94 7.45 2.18
CA SER A 138 26.32 6.21 2.84
C SER A 138 25.12 5.27 3.02
N ARG A 139 25.39 3.96 3.03
CA ARG A 139 24.38 2.92 3.32
C ARG A 139 23.59 3.19 4.60
N ALA A 140 24.27 3.53 5.69
CA ALA A 140 23.61 3.81 6.98
C ALA A 140 22.65 5.01 6.89
N THR A 141 22.99 6.01 6.08
CA THR A 141 22.14 7.18 5.83
C THR A 141 20.93 6.78 5.00
N HIS A 142 21.12 5.99 3.94
CA HIS A 142 20.04 5.42 3.13
C HIS A 142 19.08 4.56 3.95
N ASP A 143 19.57 3.64 4.79
CA ASP A 143 18.74 2.79 5.64
C ASP A 143 17.86 3.61 6.59
N ARG A 144 18.41 4.72 7.12
CA ARG A 144 17.65 5.68 7.94
C ARG A 144 16.58 6.39 7.10
N HIS A 145 16.93 6.89 5.92
CA HIS A 145 15.98 7.58 5.04
C HIS A 145 14.85 6.67 4.57
N LEU A 146 15.15 5.41 4.26
CA LEU A 146 14.15 4.42 3.89
C LEU A 146 13.20 4.15 5.06
N ARG A 147 13.72 4.06 6.28
CA ARG A 147 12.87 3.93 7.49
C ARG A 147 11.95 5.13 7.65
N GLU A 148 12.50 6.35 7.58
CA GLU A 148 11.73 7.60 7.67
C GLU A 148 10.63 7.69 6.59
N ALA A 149 10.95 7.29 5.35
CA ALA A 149 10.00 7.30 4.23
C ALA A 149 8.86 6.29 4.43
N VAL A 150 9.17 5.07 4.91
CA VAL A 150 8.16 4.06 5.24
C VAL A 150 7.28 4.51 6.42
N GLU A 151 7.85 5.15 7.43
CA GLU A 151 7.08 5.71 8.56
C GLU A 151 6.10 6.80 8.10
N ARG A 152 6.57 7.73 7.24
CA ARG A 152 5.71 8.77 6.65
C ARG A 152 4.57 8.16 5.83
N LEU A 153 4.88 7.20 4.97
CA LEU A 153 3.87 6.48 4.20
C LEU A 153 2.88 5.78 5.13
N GLY A 154 3.36 5.10 6.16
CA GLY A 154 2.54 4.41 7.14
C GLY A 154 1.56 5.33 7.86
N ASN A 155 2.01 6.53 8.25
CA ASN A 155 1.15 7.53 8.87
C ASN A 155 0.05 8.00 7.91
N LEU A 156 0.39 8.35 6.67
CA LEU A 156 -0.60 8.72 5.66
C LEU A 156 -1.57 7.58 5.34
N PHE A 157 -1.06 6.34 5.29
CA PHE A 157 -1.85 5.15 5.03
C PHE A 157 -2.89 4.92 6.13
N LEU A 158 -2.50 5.04 7.40
CA LEU A 158 -3.41 4.93 8.54
C LEU A 158 -4.44 6.06 8.57
N GLN A 159 -4.03 7.30 8.29
CA GLN A 159 -4.94 8.44 8.21
C GLN A 159 -6.00 8.28 7.11
N ARG A 160 -5.61 7.66 5.99
CA ARG A 160 -6.49 7.40 4.84
C ARG A 160 -7.45 6.23 5.11
N LEU A 161 -6.96 5.14 5.68
CA LEU A 161 -7.79 3.95 5.94
C LEU A 161 -8.71 4.12 7.16
N ARG A 162 -8.27 4.86 8.18
CA ARG A 162 -8.96 5.04 9.47
C ARG A 162 -9.51 3.73 10.06
N PRO A 163 -8.66 2.71 10.27
CA PRO A 163 -9.13 1.38 10.70
C PRO A 163 -9.85 1.41 12.07
N THR A 164 -9.45 2.30 12.97
CA THR A 164 -9.96 2.36 14.36
C THR A 164 -11.29 3.12 14.53
N VAL A 165 -11.76 3.87 13.52
CA VAL A 165 -12.96 4.72 13.65
C VAL A 165 -14.22 3.96 13.23
N ARG A 166 -14.36 2.70 13.66
CA ARG A 166 -15.55 1.90 13.36
C ARG A 166 -16.11 1.27 14.63
N LEU A 167 -17.13 1.93 15.18
CA LEU A 167 -18.20 1.24 15.89
C LEU A 167 -18.74 0.19 14.92
N GLU A 168 -18.81 -1.04 15.40
CA GLU A 168 -19.16 -2.25 14.67
C GLU A 168 -20.30 -1.99 13.68
N THR A 169 -19.95 -1.78 12.42
CA THR A 169 -20.95 -1.69 11.37
C THR A 169 -21.29 -3.14 11.05
N PRO A 170 -22.49 -3.64 11.39
CA PRO A 170 -22.84 -5.02 11.10
C PRO A 170 -22.66 -5.26 9.61
N ALA A 171 -22.03 -6.37 9.25
CA ALA A 171 -21.82 -6.75 7.85
C ALA A 171 -23.16 -6.70 7.12
N LEU A 172 -23.33 -5.69 6.27
CA LEU A 172 -24.51 -5.57 5.43
C LEU A 172 -24.42 -6.69 4.38
N ARG A 173 -25.43 -7.58 4.42
CA ARG A 173 -25.81 -8.56 3.39
C ARG A 173 -25.25 -9.98 3.53
N THR A 174 -25.32 -10.58 4.71
CA THR A 174 -25.82 -11.97 4.72
C THR A 174 -27.31 -11.91 4.42
N ALA A 175 -27.75 -12.64 3.39
CA ALA A 175 -29.18 -12.89 3.19
C ALA A 175 -29.72 -13.47 4.51
N LEU A 176 -30.52 -12.68 5.23
CA LEU A 176 -31.15 -13.10 6.46
C LEU A 176 -31.99 -14.35 6.14
N ILE A 177 -31.53 -15.52 6.59
CA ILE A 177 -32.28 -16.76 6.51
C ILE A 177 -33.57 -16.54 7.30
N GLY A 178 -34.70 -16.44 6.59
CA GLY A 178 -36.02 -16.29 7.21
C GLY A 178 -36.95 -15.24 6.57
N ARG A 179 -36.46 -14.30 5.75
CA ARG A 179 -37.37 -13.43 4.97
C ARG A 179 -37.78 -14.13 3.68
N LYS A 180 -38.84 -14.95 3.78
CA LYS A 180 -39.63 -15.36 2.61
C LYS A 180 -40.06 -14.11 1.84
N LYS A 181 -39.91 -14.14 0.51
CA LYS A 181 -40.43 -13.16 -0.43
C LYS A 181 -41.94 -12.96 -0.21
N ALA A 182 -42.33 -11.99 0.62
CA ALA A 182 -43.69 -11.43 0.61
C ALA A 182 -43.73 -10.38 -0.51
N ARG A 183 -43.70 -10.84 -1.75
CA ARG A 183 -43.90 -9.99 -2.93
C ARG A 183 -44.60 -10.81 -4.02
N TYR A 184 -45.84 -11.20 -3.75
CA TYR A 184 -46.86 -11.51 -4.75
C TYR A 184 -48.23 -11.45 -4.06
N ALA A 185 -48.96 -10.35 -4.26
CA ALA A 185 -50.43 -10.27 -4.30
C ALA A 185 -50.86 -8.79 -4.18
N LEU A 186 -50.70 -8.04 -5.27
CA LEU A 186 -51.49 -6.82 -5.52
C LEU A 186 -51.48 -6.54 -7.03
N HIS A 187 -51.93 -7.53 -7.81
CA HIS A 187 -52.32 -7.37 -9.21
C HIS A 187 -53.41 -8.41 -9.56
N HIS A 188 -54.59 -8.17 -9.01
CA HIS A 188 -55.91 -8.50 -9.56
C HIS A 188 -56.79 -7.38 -8.99
N ALA A 189 -56.80 -6.17 -9.56
CA ALA A 189 -57.48 -5.82 -10.81
C ALA A 189 -58.90 -6.41 -10.84
N LEU A 190 -59.84 -5.55 -10.41
CA LEU A 190 -61.24 -5.38 -10.80
C LEU A 190 -62.02 -6.61 -11.30
#